data_AF-A0A2H0M378-F1
#
_entry.id   AF-A0A2H0M378-F1
#
_cell.length_a   1.000
_cell.length_b   1.000
_cell.length_c   1.000
_cell.angle_alpha   90.00
_cell.angle_beta   90.00
_cell.angle_gamma   90.00
#
_symmetry.space_group_name_H-M   'P 1'
#
loop_
_entity.id
_entity.type
_entity.pdbx_description
1 polymer ?
#
loop_
_entity_poly.entity_id
_entity_poly.type
_entity_poly.pdbx_seq_one_letter_code
_entity_poly.pdbx_strand_id
1 'polypeptide(L)'
;MFNKCPGQDPRKTKAESITCSVCGYIAEIFSDEIQVRCLKCKNLICKERLPSCVDWCKAAKECIGEEKWNKLKSLPAGRQGGT
;
A
#
# COMPACT_ATOMS: atom_id res chain seq x y z
N MET A 1 8.53 -21.30 -14.81
CA MET A 1 9.30 -20.70 -13.71
C MET A 1 8.73 -19.29 -13.46
N PHE A 2 7.84 -19.11 -12.47
CA PHE A 2 7.37 -17.77 -12.07
C PHE A 2 8.37 -17.19 -11.06
N ASN A 3 9.52 -16.69 -11.52
CA ASN A 3 10.61 -16.19 -10.67
C ASN A 3 10.32 -14.85 -9.98
N LYS A 4 9.07 -14.36 -10.01
CA LYS A 4 8.71 -13.05 -9.47
C LYS A 4 7.44 -13.22 -8.66
N CYS A 5 7.44 -12.65 -7.45
CA CYS A 5 6.24 -12.55 -6.65
C CYS A 5 5.15 -11.92 -7.53
N PRO A 6 3.98 -12.56 -7.73
CA PRO A 6 2.89 -12.00 -8.53
C PRO A 6 2.34 -10.70 -7.93
N GLY A 7 2.77 -10.41 -6.70
CA GLY A 7 2.66 -9.13 -6.09
C GLY A 7 3.53 -8.06 -6.78
N GLN A 8 4.82 -8.31 -6.98
CA GLN A 8 5.75 -7.31 -7.54
C GLN A 8 5.54 -7.06 -9.04
N ASP A 9 4.34 -7.30 -9.56
CA ASP A 9 3.95 -7.05 -10.94
C ASP A 9 3.47 -5.60 -11.12
N PRO A 10 4.21 -4.77 -11.85
CA PRO A 10 3.90 -3.34 -12.00
C PRO A 10 2.61 -3.09 -12.79
N ARG A 11 2.01 -4.10 -13.45
CA ARG A 11 0.75 -3.94 -14.19
C ARG A 11 -0.47 -3.87 -13.26
N LYS A 12 -0.29 -4.19 -11.97
CA LYS A 12 -1.37 -4.11 -10.96
C LYS A 12 -1.34 -2.82 -10.15
N THR A 13 -0.35 -1.97 -10.35
CA THR A 13 -0.25 -0.67 -9.67
C THR A 13 -1.36 0.25 -10.17
N LYS A 14 -2.19 0.75 -9.24
CA LYS A 14 -3.23 1.73 -9.53
C LYS A 14 -2.81 3.10 -9.01
N ALA A 15 -3.16 4.15 -9.74
CA ALA A 15 -3.02 5.52 -9.26
C ALA A 15 -4.23 5.86 -8.37
N GLU A 16 -3.95 6.44 -7.22
CA GLU A 16 -4.94 6.95 -6.28
C GLU A 16 -4.61 8.40 -5.95
N SER A 17 -5.61 9.19 -5.59
CA SER A 17 -5.41 10.59 -5.19
C SER A 17 -5.32 10.71 -3.67
N ILE A 18 -4.28 11.36 -3.16
CA ILE A 18 -4.10 11.66 -1.73
C ILE A 18 -4.06 13.18 -1.50
N THR A 19 -4.85 13.65 -0.53
CA THR A 19 -4.89 15.07 -0.18
C THR A 19 -3.83 15.40 0.84
N CYS A 20 -3.06 16.46 0.59
CA CYS A 20 -2.07 16.97 1.52
C CYS A 20 -2.73 17.64 2.73
N SER A 21 -2.55 17.07 3.92
CA SER A 21 -3.10 17.64 5.18
C SER A 21 -2.54 19.02 5.54
N VAL A 22 -1.43 19.45 4.91
CA VAL A 22 -0.79 20.74 5.19
C VAL A 22 -1.36 21.87 4.33
N CYS A 23 -1.64 21.62 3.05
CA CYS A 23 -1.98 22.68 2.10
C CYS A 23 -3.22 22.40 1.23
N GLY A 24 -3.86 21.24 1.44
CA GLY A 24 -5.05 20.80 0.71
C GLY A 24 -4.80 20.40 -0.74
N TYR A 25 -3.54 20.33 -1.19
CA TYR A 25 -3.22 19.91 -2.56
C TYR A 25 -3.45 18.42 -2.75
N ILE A 26 -4.10 18.04 -3.84
CA ILE A 26 -4.34 16.65 -4.21
C ILE A 26 -3.13 16.18 -5.02
N ALA A 27 -2.33 15.29 -4.44
CA ALA A 27 -1.23 14.63 -5.11
C ALA A 27 -1.66 13.23 -5.58
N GLU A 28 -1.09 12.75 -6.67
CA GLU A 28 -1.29 11.37 -7.14
C GLU A 28 -0.26 10.46 -6.47
N ILE A 29 -0.71 9.33 -5.91
CA ILE A 29 0.12 8.33 -5.27
C ILE A 29 -0.26 6.95 -5.80
N PHE A 30 0.74 6.14 -6.11
CA PHE A 30 0.48 4.78 -6.59
C PHE A 30 0.18 3.80 -5.43
N SER A 31 -0.54 2.71 -5.69
CA SER A 31 -0.84 1.70 -4.66
C SER A 31 0.40 0.97 -4.13
N ASP A 32 1.50 0.97 -4.87
CA ASP A 32 2.81 0.45 -4.43
C ASP A 32 3.61 1.50 -3.62
N GLU A 33 3.24 2.78 -3.74
CA GLU A 33 3.93 3.86 -3.03
C GLU A 33 3.34 4.11 -1.65
N ILE A 34 4.23 4.29 -0.68
CA ILE A 34 3.88 4.57 0.73
C ILE A 34 3.82 6.09 0.99
N GLN A 35 4.55 6.87 0.21
CA GLN A 35 4.71 8.30 0.40
C GLN A 35 4.86 9.01 -0.94
N VAL A 36 4.31 10.22 -1.05
CA VAL A 36 4.46 11.10 -2.21
C VAL A 36 4.85 12.49 -1.74
N ARG A 37 5.63 13.21 -2.54
CA ARG A 37 5.97 14.60 -2.27
C ARG A 37 4.88 15.53 -2.81
N CYS A 38 4.36 16.41 -1.96
CA CYS A 38 3.43 17.44 -2.38
C CYS A 38 4.09 18.44 -3.33
N LEU A 39 3.51 18.67 -4.51
CA LEU A 39 4.04 19.64 -5.48
C LEU A 39 3.86 21.10 -5.05
N LYS A 40 2.87 21.40 -4.19
CA LYS A 40 2.59 22.76 -3.70
C LYS A 40 3.49 23.15 -2.52
N CYS A 41 3.45 22.41 -1.42
CA CYS A 41 4.16 22.76 -0.18
C CYS A 41 5.47 21.99 0.03
N LYS A 42 5.83 21.06 -0.88
CA LYS A 42 7.00 20.17 -0.78
C LYS A 42 7.00 19.25 0.44
N ASN A 43 5.90 19.21 1.20
CA ASN A 43 5.77 18.30 2.32
C ASN A 43 5.64 16.85 1.85
N LEU A 44 6.13 15.91 2.67
CA LEU A 44 5.92 14.49 2.44
C LEU A 44 4.51 14.11 2.90
N ILE A 45 3.74 13.50 2.00
CA ILE A 45 2.41 12.96 2.29
C ILE A 45 2.56 11.45 2.36
N CYS A 46 2.42 10.86 3.55
CA CYS A 46 2.49 9.43 3.75
C CYS A 46 1.08 8.84 3.82
N LYS A 47 0.87 7.68 3.17
CA LYS A 47 -0.33 6.87 3.42
C LYS A 47 -0.29 6.38 4.86
N GLU A 48 -1.45 6.43 5.52
CA GLU A 48 -1.61 5.91 6.89
C GLU A 48 -1.32 4.41 6.98
N ARG A 49 -1.49 3.69 5.86
CA ARG A 49 -1.34 2.24 5.76
C ARG A 49 -0.22 1.86 4.78
N LEU A 50 0.66 0.95 5.23
CA LEU A 50 1.57 0.22 4.34
C LEU A 50 0.75 -0.74 3.46
N PRO A 51 0.84 -0.66 2.13
CA PRO A 51 0.16 -1.58 1.24
C PRO A 51 0.75 -2.98 1.43
N SER A 52 0.00 -3.86 2.09
CA SER A 52 0.39 -5.26 2.25
C SER A 52 -0.09 -6.07 1.05
N CYS A 53 0.63 -7.14 0.69
CA CYS A 53 0.26 -8.02 -0.42
C CYS A 53 -1.20 -8.52 -0.35
N VAL A 54 -1.78 -8.60 0.85
CA VAL A 54 -3.17 -9.01 1.06
C VAL A 54 -4.21 -8.03 0.51
N ASP A 55 -3.85 -6.77 0.31
CA ASP A 55 -4.77 -5.70 -0.09
C ASP A 55 -5.06 -5.73 -1.61
N TRP A 56 -4.06 -6.12 -2.40
CA TRP A 56 -4.11 -6.01 -3.87
C TRP A 56 -3.67 -7.29 -4.61
N CYS A 57 -2.95 -8.22 -3.97
CA CYS A 57 -2.51 -9.46 -4.62
C CYS A 57 -3.56 -10.58 -4.45
N LYS A 58 -4.18 -10.99 -5.57
CA LYS A 58 -5.13 -12.12 -5.61
C LYS A 58 -4.55 -13.44 -5.12
N ALA A 59 -3.26 -13.67 -5.38
CA ALA A 59 -2.55 -14.87 -4.93
C ALA A 59 -2.15 -14.82 -3.44
N ALA A 60 -2.33 -13.69 -2.74
CA ALA A 60 -1.94 -13.57 -1.34
C ALA A 60 -2.64 -14.63 -0.48
N LYS A 61 -3.93 -14.87 -0.69
CA LYS A 61 -4.69 -15.88 0.05
C LYS A 61 -4.06 -17.27 -0.04
N GLU A 62 -3.59 -17.65 -1.23
CA GLU A 62 -2.90 -18.93 -1.47
C GLU A 62 -1.46 -18.92 -0.94
N CYS A 63 -0.76 -17.77 -1.00
CA CYS A 63 0.63 -17.66 -0.54
C CYS A 63 0.80 -17.69 0.98
N ILE A 64 -0.08 -17.01 1.74
CA ILE A 64 0.03 -16.93 3.21
C ILE A 64 -0.98 -17.83 3.94
N GLY A 65 -1.96 -18.39 3.24
CA GLY A 65 -3.03 -19.20 3.79
C GLY A 65 -4.24 -18.39 4.27
N GLU A 66 -5.42 -19.01 4.22
CA GLU A 66 -6.71 -18.35 4.51
C GLU A 66 -6.80 -17.77 5.93
N GLU A 67 -6.32 -18.49 6.95
CA GLU A 67 -6.30 -18.01 8.34
C GLU A 67 -5.51 -16.71 8.50
N LYS A 68 -4.27 -16.68 7.99
CA LYS A 68 -3.41 -15.48 8.09
C LYS A 68 -3.96 -14.34 7.25
N TRP A 69 -4.52 -14.65 6.07
CA TRP A 69 -5.14 -13.64 5.21
C TRP A 69 -6.35 -12.97 5.89
N ASN A 70 -7.24 -13.75 6.50
CA ASN A 70 -8.41 -13.21 7.19
C ASN A 70 -8.02 -12.35 8.40
N LYS A 71 -6.99 -12.77 9.14
CA LYS A 71 -6.44 -12.00 10.27
C LYS A 71 -5.85 -10.66 9.82
N LEU A 72 -5.08 -10.65 8.73
CA LEU A 72 -4.49 -9.42 8.17
C LEU A 72 -5.53 -8.49 7.55
N LYS A 73 -6.61 -9.02 6.98
CA LYS A 73 -7.70 -8.21 6.40
C LYS A 73 -8.62 -7.61 7.46
N SER A 74 -8.80 -8.31 8.59
CA SER A 74 -9.62 -7.86 9.73
C SER A 74 -8.88 -6.93 10.69
N LEU A 75 -7.54 -6.85 10.62
CA LEU A 75 -6.76 -5.91 11.40
C LEU A 75 -6.64 -4.56 10.65
N PRO A 76 -6.98 -3.42 11.26
CA PRO A 76 -6.58 -2.13 10.74
C PRO A 76 -5.04 -2.11 10.75
N ALA A 77 -4.43 -2.17 9.57
CA ALA A 77 -2.99 -2.23 9.41
C ALA A 77 -2.33 -0.95 9.97
N GLY A 78 -1.82 -1.04 11.20
CA GLY A 78 -1.25 0.09 11.93
C GLY A 78 -0.61 -0.33 13.25
N ARG A 79 0.49 -1.10 13.20
CA ARG A 79 1.62 -1.13 14.16
C ARG A 79 2.32 -2.48 14.10
N GLN A 80 3.53 -2.51 13.54
CA GLN A 80 4.66 -3.31 14.02
C GLN A 80 5.90 -2.48 13.62
N GLY A 81 6.62 -1.77 14.47
CA GLY A 81 6.97 -2.15 15.84
C GLY A 81 7.93 -3.34 15.79
N GLY A 82 9.06 -3.20 15.09
CA GLY A 82 10.16 -4.16 15.17
C GLY A 82 11.07 -3.77 16.31
N THR A 83 11.18 -4.65 17.31
CA THR A 83 12.22 -4.65 18.35
C THR A 83 13.58 -4.97 17.74
#